data_AF-V9GCG8-F1
#
_entry.id   AF-V9GCG8-F1
#
_cell.length_a   1.000
_cell.length_b   1.000
_cell.length_c   1.000
_cell.angle_alpha   90.00
_cell.angle_beta   90.00
_cell.angle_gamma   90.00
#
_symmetry.space_group_name_H-M   'P 1'
#
loop_
_entity.id
_entity.type
_entity.pdbx_description
1 polymer ?
#
loop_
_entity_poly.entity_id
_entity_poly.type
_entity_poly.pdbx_seq_one_letter_code
_entity_poly.pdbx_strand_id
1 'polypeptide(L)'
;MYPEFVGILLNNHTYRRITSKRIGTESLANYEEAASMYGLIPCFFTIRHISADLRTVSGYIPNSNGSNGYTHVHIPIPRAIHVRSIFQRREINSSLKN
;
A
#
# COMPACT_ATOMS: atom_id res chain seq x y z
N MET A 1 -5.99 22.19 3.57
CA MET A 1 -5.82 20.92 4.31
C MET A 1 -5.08 19.98 3.38
N TYR A 2 -3.89 19.49 3.74
CA TYR A 2 -3.18 18.53 2.89
C TYR A 2 -4.00 17.25 2.81
N PRO A 3 -4.06 16.56 1.65
CA PRO A 3 -4.76 15.30 1.56
C PRO A 3 -4.23 14.34 2.63
N GLU A 4 -5.13 13.70 3.35
CA GLU A 4 -4.75 12.73 4.36
C GLU A 4 -4.34 11.43 3.66
N PHE A 5 -3.05 11.12 3.74
CA PHE A 5 -2.49 9.90 3.18
C PHE A 5 -2.68 8.74 4.15
N VAL A 6 -3.07 7.58 3.62
CA VAL A 6 -2.99 6.30 4.31
C VAL A 6 -1.86 5.49 3.71
N GLY A 7 -0.92 5.05 4.54
CA GLY A 7 0.20 4.23 4.08
C GLY A 7 -0.23 2.79 3.91
N ILE A 8 0.04 2.19 2.75
CA ILE A 8 -0.20 0.76 2.49
C ILE A 8 1.15 0.09 2.29
N LEU A 9 1.56 -0.71 3.27
CA LEU A 9 2.82 -1.44 3.20
C LEU A 9 2.66 -2.66 2.30
N LEU A 10 3.39 -2.68 1.20
CA LEU A 10 3.43 -3.79 0.25
C LEU A 10 4.70 -4.63 0.43
N ASN A 11 4.62 -5.88 -0.03
CA ASN A 11 5.82 -6.68 -0.25
C ASN A 11 6.55 -6.19 -1.52
N ASN A 12 7.83 -6.54 -1.64
CA ASN A 12 8.67 -6.08 -2.76
C ASN A 12 8.17 -6.59 -4.13
N HIS A 13 7.52 -7.77 -4.16
CA HIS A 13 6.99 -8.35 -5.39
C HIS A 13 5.82 -7.52 -5.94
N THR A 14 4.83 -7.18 -5.11
CA THR A 14 3.68 -6.34 -5.47
C THR A 14 4.13 -4.92 -5.80
N TYR A 15 5.08 -4.36 -5.05
CA TYR A 15 5.63 -3.03 -5.35
C TYR A 15 6.27 -2.97 -6.76
N ARG A 16 7.06 -3.99 -7.15
CA ARG A 16 7.64 -4.08 -8.50
C ARG A 16 6.60 -4.22 -9.61
N ARG A 17 5.40 -4.72 -9.31
CA ARG A 17 4.32 -4.81 -10.30
C ARG A 17 3.72 -3.44 -10.61
N ILE A 18 3.65 -2.56 -9.61
CA ILE A 18 3.26 -1.15 -9.77
C ILE A 18 4.26 -0.46 -10.71
N THR A 19 5.58 -0.62 -10.45
CA THR A 19 6.62 -0.02 -11.30
C THR A 19 6.62 -0.57 -12.73
N SER A 20 6.23 -1.85 -12.90
CA SER A 20 6.18 -2.51 -14.21
C SER A 20 4.93 -2.18 -15.04
N LYS A 21 4.04 -1.28 -14.59
CA LYS A 21 2.73 -0.96 -15.22
C LYS A 21 1.84 -2.19 -15.47
N ARG A 22 2.11 -3.33 -14.85
CA ARG A 22 1.22 -4.51 -14.86
C ARG A 22 0.15 -4.31 -13.79
N ILE A 23 -0.74 -3.35 -14.04
CA ILE A 23 -1.84 -2.96 -13.16
C ILE A 23 -2.98 -3.94 -13.39
N GLY A 24 -3.33 -4.71 -12.35
CA GLY A 24 -4.33 -5.78 -12.45
C GLY A 24 -4.22 -6.79 -11.31
N THR A 25 -4.03 -6.32 -10.09
CA THR A 25 -4.31 -7.17 -8.93
C THR A 25 -5.48 -6.55 -8.20
N GLU A 26 -6.58 -7.30 -8.07
CA GLU A 26 -7.79 -6.94 -7.32
C GLU A 26 -7.45 -6.33 -5.94
N SER A 27 -6.33 -6.77 -5.35
CA SER A 27 -5.82 -6.24 -4.09
C SER A 27 -5.51 -4.75 -4.05
N LEU A 28 -5.01 -4.10 -5.12
CA LEU A 28 -4.70 -2.65 -5.08
C LEU A 28 -5.95 -1.81 -5.24
N ALA A 29 -6.84 -2.21 -6.15
CA ALA A 29 -8.13 -1.58 -6.37
C ALA A 29 -8.96 -1.53 -5.08
N ASN A 30 -8.95 -2.61 -4.28
CA ASN A 30 -9.64 -2.63 -2.98
C ASN A 30 -9.12 -1.56 -2.01
N TYR A 31 -7.82 -1.23 -2.04
CA TYR A 31 -7.28 -0.14 -1.21
C TYR A 31 -7.63 1.24 -1.75
N GLU A 32 -7.66 1.39 -3.07
CA GLU A 32 -8.07 2.63 -3.72
C GLU A 32 -9.53 2.93 -3.44
N GLU A 33 -10.40 1.94 -3.57
CA GLU A 33 -11.82 2.05 -3.23
C GLU A 33 -12.02 2.34 -1.74
N ALA A 34 -11.36 1.57 -0.85
CA ALA A 34 -11.46 1.81 0.58
C ALA A 34 -10.96 3.20 0.97
N ALA A 35 -9.80 3.63 0.48
CA ALA A 35 -9.29 4.97 0.75
C ALA A 35 -10.24 6.05 0.22
N SER A 36 -10.79 5.86 -0.98
CA SER A 36 -11.78 6.77 -1.58
C SER A 36 -13.05 6.89 -0.73
N MET A 37 -13.57 5.79 -0.18
CA MET A 37 -14.73 5.80 0.71
C MET A 37 -14.51 6.67 1.96
N TYR A 38 -13.28 6.81 2.43
CA TYR A 38 -12.91 7.64 3.59
C TYR A 38 -12.29 8.99 3.21
N GLY A 39 -12.25 9.36 1.93
CA GLY A 39 -11.63 10.61 1.46
C GLY A 39 -10.10 10.65 1.63
N LEU A 40 -9.46 9.49 1.73
CA LEU A 40 -8.02 9.32 1.93
C LEU A 40 -7.31 9.03 0.60
N ILE A 41 -6.00 9.31 0.54
CA ILE A 41 -5.15 8.93 -0.60
C ILE A 41 -4.25 7.76 -0.19
N PRO A 42 -4.35 6.58 -0.84
CA PRO A 42 -3.48 5.47 -0.53
C PRO A 42 -2.08 5.74 -1.08
N CYS A 43 -1.07 5.60 -0.23
CA CYS A 43 0.33 5.64 -0.61
C CYS A 43 0.94 4.25 -0.46
N PHE A 44 1.30 3.65 -1.59
CA PHE A 44 1.87 2.31 -1.68
C PHE A 44 3.39 2.37 -1.58
N PHE A 45 3.97 1.74 -0.57
CA PHE A 45 5.42 1.67 -0.38
C PHE A 45 5.85 0.36 0.27
N THR A 46 7.15 0.14 0.35
CA THR A 46 7.74 -0.98 1.10
C THR A 46 8.54 -0.41 2.26
N ILE A 47 8.87 -1.24 3.26
CA ILE A 47 9.63 -0.78 4.44
C ILE A 47 11.00 -0.18 4.07
N ARG A 48 11.56 -0.59 2.93
CA ARG A 48 12.84 -0.06 2.41
C ARG A 48 12.75 1.38 1.91
N HIS A 49 11.56 1.88 1.62
CA HIS A 49 11.33 3.23 1.12
C HIS A 49 10.94 4.23 2.22
N ILE A 50 10.97 3.80 3.48
CA ILE A 50 10.80 4.66 4.65
C ILE A 50 12.18 5.21 5.02
N SER A 51 12.32 6.53 5.04
CA SER A 51 13.50 7.20 5.60
C SER A 51 13.17 7.69 7.00
N ALA A 52 13.76 7.03 8.01
CA ALA A 52 13.59 7.43 9.40
C ALA A 52 14.26 8.80 9.68
N ASP A 53 15.40 9.06 9.05
CA ASP A 53 16.17 10.30 9.21
C ASP A 53 15.40 11.52 8.69
N LEU A 54 14.79 11.38 7.51
CA LEU A 54 14.02 12.44 6.88
C LEU A 54 12.55 12.48 7.32
N ARG A 55 12.10 11.46 8.06
CA ARG A 55 10.68 11.23 8.43
C ARG A 55 9.75 11.27 7.22
N THR A 56 10.23 10.77 6.09
CA THR A 56 9.49 10.70 4.83
C THR A 56 9.37 9.27 4.32
N VAL A 57 8.37 9.08 3.48
CA VAL A 57 8.13 7.86 2.73
C VAL A 57 8.22 8.19 1.24
N SER A 58 8.89 7.31 0.50
CA SER A 58 8.87 7.30 -0.97
C SER A 58 7.95 6.18 -1.43
N GLY A 59 7.05 6.46 -2.36
CA GLY A 59 6.05 5.49 -2.76
C GLY A 59 5.24 5.91 -3.96
N TYR A 60 4.17 5.19 -4.21
CA TYR A 60 3.27 5.41 -5.34
C TYR A 60 1.87 5.77 -4.87
N ILE A 61 1.28 6.80 -5.47
CA ILE A 61 -0.13 7.16 -5.28
C ILE A 61 -0.88 6.98 -6.60
N PRO A 62 -2.18 6.61 -6.58
CA PRO A 62 -2.98 6.55 -7.79
C PRO A 62 -3.10 7.95 -8.41
N ASN A 63 -3.17 8.02 -9.73
CA ASN A 63 -3.37 9.28 -10.42
C ASN A 63 -4.78 9.82 -10.15
N SER A 64 -4.88 11.08 -9.72
CA SER A 64 -6.14 11.73 -9.34
C SER A 64 -7.08 12.05 -10.51
N ASN A 65 -6.60 11.94 -11.75
CA ASN A 65 -7.33 12.29 -12.97
C ASN A 65 -7.98 11.08 -13.67
N GLY A 66 -8.18 9.98 -12.97
CA GLY A 66 -8.85 8.78 -13.51
C GLY A 66 -8.03 8.04 -14.57
N SER A 67 -6.77 8.42 -14.77
CA SER A 67 -5.86 7.72 -15.67
C SER A 67 -5.30 6.46 -14.98
N ASN A 68 -5.27 5.35 -15.69
CA ASN A 68 -4.77 4.08 -15.18
C ASN A 68 -3.25 4.21 -14.92
N GLY A 69 -2.83 4.38 -13.67
CA GLY A 69 -1.44 4.66 -13.36
C GLY A 69 -1.18 5.13 -11.95
N TYR A 70 0.10 5.14 -11.60
CA TYR A 70 0.58 5.62 -10.32
C TYR A 70 1.70 6.64 -10.52
N THR A 71 1.70 7.67 -9.68
CA THR A 71 2.76 8.67 -9.62
C THR A 71 3.67 8.39 -8.42
N HIS A 72 4.98 8.45 -8.65
CA HIS A 72 5.96 8.35 -7.58
C HIS A 72 5.98 9.65 -6.76
N VAL A 73 5.92 9.55 -5.44
CA VAL A 73 5.86 10.69 -4.53
C VAL A 73 6.79 10.51 -3.34
N HIS A 74 7.19 11.65 -2.76
CA HIS A 74 7.86 11.74 -1.48
C HIS A 74 6.97 12.54 -0.53
N ILE A 75 6.45 11.89 0.51
CA ILE A 75 5.51 12.49 1.46
C ILE A 75 6.00 12.28 2.90
N PRO A 76 5.54 13.08 3.87
CA PRO A 76 5.73 12.75 5.29
C PRO A 76 5.19 11.36 5.60
N ILE A 77 5.77 10.68 6.59
CA ILE A 77 5.26 9.38 7.03
C ILE A 77 3.76 9.49 7.36
N PRO A 78 2.89 8.69 6.69
CA PRO A 78 1.46 8.70 6.96
C PRO A 78 1.16 8.39 8.43
N ARG A 79 0.14 9.07 9.00
CA ARG A 79 -0.28 8.85 10.40
C ARG A 79 -0.76 7.43 10.66
N ALA A 80 -1.37 6.80 9.65
CA ALA A 80 -1.82 5.43 9.69
C ALA A 80 -1.13 4.64 8.58
N ILE A 81 -0.55 3.49 8.93
CA ILE A 81 0.06 2.56 7.99
C ILE A 81 -0.61 1.21 8.14
N HIS A 82 -1.34 0.79 7.11
CA HIS A 82 -1.86 -0.56 7.00
C HIS A 82 -0.75 -1.49 6.54
N VAL A 83 -0.33 -2.38 7.44
CA VAL A 83 0.59 -3.45 7.11
C VAL A 83 -0.23 -4.58 6.48
N ARG A 84 -0.12 -4.78 5.15
CA ARG A 84 -0.63 -5.99 4.50
C ARG A 84 -0.03 -7.16 5.26
N SER A 85 -0.84 -7.94 5.96
CA SER A 85 -0.38 -8.95 6.90
C SER A 85 0.83 -9.72 6.32
N ILE A 86 2.03 -9.36 6.81
CA ILE A 86 3.27 -10.11 6.56
C ILE A 86 3.10 -11.52 7.18
N PHE A 87 2.09 -11.68 8.04
CA PHE A 87 1.62 -12.88 8.66
C PHE A 87 0.32 -13.34 7.98
N GLN A 88 0.43 -13.90 6.78
CA GLN A 88 -0.49 -14.98 6.45
C GLN A 88 -0.12 -16.14 7.37
N ARG A 89 -0.56 -16.09 8.64
CA ARG A 89 -0.47 -17.24 9.54
C ARG A 89 -1.31 -18.31 8.86
N ARG A 90 -0.64 -19.29 8.23
CA ARG A 90 -1.26 -20.56 7.92
C ARG A 90 -1.88 -21.05 9.22
N GLU A 91 -3.19 -21.23 9.24
CA GLU A 91 -3.81 -22.10 10.22
C GLU A 91 -3.35 -23.53 9.91
N ILE A 92 -2.19 -23.91 10.46
CA ILE A 92 -1.79 -25.31 10.56
C ILE A 92 -2.35 -25.80 11.89
N ASN A 93 -3.35 -26.69 11.81
CA ASN A 93 -3.66 -27.84 12.67
C ASN A 93 -5.14 -27.99 13.03
N SER A 94 -5.85 -28.81 12.26
CA SER A 94 -7.01 -29.57 12.75
C SER A 94 -6.96 -31.01 12.22
N SER A 95 -5.96 -31.75 12.66
CA SER A 95 -6.05 -33.22 12.77
C SER A 95 -5.34 -33.67 14.04
N LEU A 96 -5.93 -33.30 15.18
CA LEU A 96 -5.99 -34.20 16.32
C LEU A 96 -7.28 -35.00 16.12
N LYS A 97 -7.19 -36.10 15.36
CA LYS A 97 -8.16 -37.18 15.47
C LYS A 97 -7.69 -38.06 16.63
N ASN A 98 -8.66 -38.36 17.51
CA ASN A 98 -8.59 -39.20 18.70
C ASN A 98 -7.70 -40.43 18.55
#